data_AF-A0A6B3C942-F1
#
_entry.id   AF-A0A6B3C942-F1
#
_cell.length_a   1.000
_cell.length_b   1.000
_cell.length_c   1.000
_cell.angle_alpha   90.00
_cell.angle_beta   90.00
_cell.angle_gamma   90.00
#
_symmetry.space_group_name_H-M   'P 1'
#
loop_
_entity.id
_entity.type
_entity.pdbx_description
1 polymer ?
#
loop_
_entity_poly.entity_id
_entity_poly.type
_entity_poly.pdbx_seq_one_letter_code
_entity_poly.pdbx_strand_id
1 'polypeptide(L)' 'MRVGLLTGGGDVPGLNAAIRAVVKRGEGEHGHSIIGFR' A
#
# COMPACT_ATOMS: atom_id res chain seq x y z
N MET A 1 -4.97 11.60 5.68
CA MET A 1 -6.16 10.88 5.15
C MET A 1 -6.07 9.40 5.51
N ARG A 2 -7.19 8.67 5.62
CA ARG A 2 -7.19 7.20 5.79
C ARG A 2 -7.39 6.53 4.43
N VAL A 3 -6.50 5.62 4.06
CA VAL A 3 -6.48 4.97 2.74
C VAL A 3 -6.53 3.46 2.93
N GLY A 4 -7.45 2.80 2.23
CA GLY A 4 -7.50 1.34 2.14
C GLY A 4 -6.68 0.81 0.96
N LEU A 5 -5.91 -0.25 1.19
CA LEU A 5 -5.13 -0.94 0.17
C LEU A 5 -5.56 -2.41 0.06
N LEU A 6 -6.13 -2.78 -1.08
CA LEU A 6 -6.52 -4.15 -1.40
C LEU A 6 -5.76 -4.59 -2.66
N THR A 7 -5.22 -5.81 -2.63
CA THR A 7 -4.62 -6.45 -3.81
C THR A 7 -5.51 -7.61 -4.24
N GLY A 8 -5.95 -7.60 -5.50
CA GLY A 8 -6.70 -8.70 -6.10
C GLY A 8 -5.87 -9.44 -7.14
N GLY A 9 -6.09 -10.75 -7.29
CA GLY A 9 -5.39 -11.60 -8.25
C GLY A 9 -4.28 -12.46 -7.62
N GLY A 10 -3.48 -13.10 -8.48
CA GLY A 10 -2.34 -13.91 -8.06
C GLY A 10 -1.09 -13.08 -7.78
N ASP A 11 -0.07 -13.72 -7.22
CA ASP A 11 1.21 -13.08 -6.94
C ASP A 11 1.98 -12.78 -8.24
N VAL A 12 2.62 -11.63 -8.29
CA VAL A 12 3.38 -11.14 -9.44
C VAL A 12 4.63 -10.42 -8.95
N PRO A 13 5.78 -10.57 -9.63
CA PRO A 13 6.97 -9.81 -9.30
C PRO A 13 6.68 -8.31 -9.25
N GLY A 14 6.96 -7.68 -8.10
CA GLY A 14 6.77 -6.25 -7.89
C GLY A 14 5.52 -5.87 -7.10
N LEU A 15 4.59 -6.80 -6.83
CA LEU A 15 3.39 -6.50 -6.02
C LEU A 15 3.77 -5.96 -4.63
N ASN A 16 4.67 -6.65 -3.93
CA ASN A 16 5.16 -6.22 -2.63
C ASN A 16 5.94 -4.90 -2.69
N ALA A 17 6.65 -4.65 -3.79
CA ALA A 17 7.38 -3.39 -3.97
C ALA A 17 6.40 -2.21 -4.14
N ALA A 18 5.30 -2.42 -4.89
CA ALA A 18 4.24 -1.43 -5.06
C ALA A 18 3.53 -1.14 -3.73
N ILE A 19 3.14 -2.17 -2.97
CA ILE A 19 2.57 -2.02 -1.62
C ILE A 19 3.51 -1.19 -0.73
N ARG A 20 4.80 -1.53 -0.71
CA ARG A 20 5.81 -0.80 0.08
C ARG A 20 5.95 0.66 -0.35
N ALA A 21 5.93 0.95 -1.65
CA ALA A 21 6.03 2.31 -2.16
C ALA A 21 4.85 3.18 -1.70
N VAL A 22 3.64 2.64 -1.75
CA VAL A 22 2.41 3.31 -1.29
C VAL A 22 2.48 3.63 0.21
N VAL A 23 2.85 2.65 1.04
CA VAL A 23 2.97 2.86 2.49
C VAL A 23 4.06 3.88 2.81
N LYS A 24 5.25 3.73 2.23
CA LYS A 24 6.39 4.61 2.52
C LYS A 24 6.10 6.07 2.20
N ARG A 25 5.53 6.36 1.02
CA ARG A 25 5.20 7.73 0.63
C ARG A 25 3.97 8.25 1.38
N GLY A 26 2.96 7.40 1.57
CA GLY A 26 1.72 7.76 2.26
C GLY A 26 1.96 8.17 3.71
N GLU A 27 2.58 7.29 4.51
CA GLU A 27 2.84 7.55 5.92
C GLU A 27 4.00 8.54 6.10
N GLY A 28 5.09 8.35 5.35
CA GLY A 28 6.34 9.09 5.57
C GLY A 28 6.32 10.56 5.15
N GLU A 29 5.57 10.90 4.10
CA GLU A 29 5.65 12.25 3.51
C GLU A 29 4.30 12.97 3.47
N HIS A 30 3.19 12.21 3.48
CA HIS A 30 1.85 12.80 3.42
C HIS A 30 1.07 12.66 4.73
N GLY A 31 1.63 11.98 5.75
CA GLY A 31 0.94 11.75 7.03
C GLY A 31 -0.37 10.97 6.88
N HIS A 32 -0.48 10.13 5.84
CA HIS A 32 -1.62 9.26 5.64
C HIS A 32 -1.55 8.04 6.57
N SER A 33 -2.71 7.48 6.91
CA SER A 33 -2.81 6.18 7.59
C SER A 33 -3.28 5.15 6.57
N ILE A 34 -2.49 4.09 6.37
CA ILE A 34 -2.76 3.05 5.37
C ILE A 34 -3.23 1.77 6.06
N ILE A 35 -4.31 1.16 5.55
CA ILE A 35 -4.87 -0.10 6.07
C ILE A 35 -4.94 -1.12 4.94
N GLY A 36 -4.31 -2.28 5.12
CA GLY A 36 -4.37 -3.39 4.18
C GLY A 36 -5.61 -4.26 4.37
N PHE A 37 -6.21 -4.71 3.27
CA PHE A 37 -7.33 -5.65 3.24
C PHE A 37 -6.94 -6.97 2.56
N ARG A 38 -7.58 -8.06 2.99
CA ARG A 38 -7.42 -9.40 2.42
C ARG A 38 -8.58 -9.74 1.49
#